data_AF-A0AAD8A4E6-F1
#
_entry.id   AF-A0AAD8A4E6-F1
#
_cell.length_a   1.000
_cell.length_b   1.000
_cell.length_c   1.000
_cell.angle_alpha   90.00
_cell.angle_beta   90.00
_cell.angle_gamma   90.00
#
_symmetry.space_group_name_H-M   'P 1'
#
loop_
_entity.id
_entity.type
_entity.pdbx_description
1 polymer ?
#
loop_
_entity_poly.entity_id
_entity_poly.type
_entity_poly.pdbx_seq_one_letter_code
_entity_poly.pdbx_strand_id
1 'polypeptide(L)'
;AVPPLTSPLTASQAMAKEIQKQDLANQSAGKSKILTKAIQKIEQHEIKKLLQRRTASFSSVNAVKYSGTTRVGVNCTSASVDGIVKQLEQSTLVEGKDGQMKCNELAGVSQSRRESTLNYWKCDSDVNPIENDEWLAFLQHTMEEIMEGEVDSLQQCSFVGVVVSPLRNSSASCRVMEYVSCLLSLPFVVGGVTEEDISKLRQVYLEVKIVPNLVYASKLLARRKGYDSDDPMPPQCPVSDLSADELQALECMYLLLCNLVHTNEHFLLQFCDSVVILNATTLLQQLLLLDRRKIRVVTDLVAILCHILRELPENASLVEQIIFTKGLKGSAGVDIIRMLTHHSPTLKSRTCALLQLLGRYSCQALRSNWNMRLREELENLQHDSSHIVEMAAKEAVGELKQLAFYSDNKIMSDIEIIKKCEQAVSNHKAYLEKYRHCSEWLSLAQGRYESCRDGSSVGARQDLVERSSGLKELLLEQPSATSLLNNTIEVGEKLYPSTAMEGREVVRQELQDLQQALETLYGGVSSTERELRAKLNR
;
A
#
# COMPACT_ATOMS: atom_id res chain seq x y z
N ALA A 1 -44.88 -38.43 -40.84
CA ALA A 1 -45.29 -37.65 -39.66
C ALA A 1 -45.09 -38.53 -38.43
N VAL A 2 -44.14 -38.16 -37.58
CA VAL A 2 -43.83 -38.84 -36.30
C VAL A 2 -44.88 -38.38 -35.26
N PRO A 3 -45.46 -39.26 -34.43
CA PRO A 3 -46.47 -38.87 -33.45
C PRO A 3 -45.85 -38.07 -32.29
N PRO A 4 -46.62 -37.21 -31.60
CA PRO A 4 -46.09 -36.37 -30.54
C PRO A 4 -45.77 -37.19 -29.29
N LEU A 5 -44.49 -37.20 -28.91
CA LEU A 5 -44.00 -37.70 -27.62
C LEU A 5 -44.36 -36.69 -26.54
N THR A 6 -45.55 -36.81 -25.95
CA THR A 6 -45.89 -36.56 -24.52
C THR A 6 -47.40 -36.32 -24.40
N SER A 7 -48.10 -37.25 -23.77
CA SER A 7 -49.47 -37.02 -23.30
C SER A 7 -49.46 -36.08 -22.07
N PRO A 8 -50.47 -35.22 -21.88
CA PRO A 8 -50.56 -34.37 -20.70
C PRO A 8 -50.65 -35.22 -19.42
N LEU A 9 -49.94 -34.80 -18.37
CA LEU A 9 -49.92 -35.44 -17.06
C LEU A 9 -51.35 -35.60 -16.54
N THR A 10 -51.72 -36.80 -16.08
CA THR A 10 -52.99 -37.00 -15.37
C THR A 10 -53.00 -36.17 -14.08
N ALA A 11 -54.18 -35.79 -13.58
CA ALA A 11 -54.31 -34.95 -12.38
C ALA A 11 -53.56 -35.54 -11.15
N SER A 12 -53.48 -36.87 -11.05
CA SER A 12 -52.70 -37.58 -10.04
C SER A 12 -51.17 -37.41 -10.22
N GLN A 13 -50.68 -37.45 -11.46
CA GLN A 13 -49.25 -37.23 -11.78
C GLN A 13 -48.83 -35.77 -11.63
N ALA A 14 -49.74 -34.82 -11.92
CA ALA A 14 -49.52 -33.39 -11.69
C ALA A 14 -49.45 -33.07 -10.19
N MET A 15 -50.35 -33.66 -9.38
CA MET A 15 -50.33 -33.52 -7.92
C MET A 15 -49.08 -34.17 -7.30
N ALA A 16 -48.67 -35.35 -7.77
CA ALA A 16 -47.44 -36.00 -7.32
C ALA A 16 -46.19 -35.15 -7.65
N LYS A 17 -46.15 -34.53 -8.83
CA LYS A 17 -45.07 -33.60 -9.23
C LYS A 17 -45.04 -32.33 -8.37
N GLU A 18 -46.20 -31.78 -8.00
CA GLU A 18 -46.27 -30.60 -7.13
C GLU A 18 -45.90 -30.93 -5.67
N ILE A 19 -46.26 -32.11 -5.17
CA ILE A 19 -45.81 -32.61 -3.87
C ILE A 19 -44.29 -32.81 -3.88
N GLN A 20 -43.73 -33.43 -4.92
CA GLN A 20 -42.27 -33.57 -5.09
C GLN A 20 -41.56 -32.22 -5.11
N LYS A 21 -42.16 -31.22 -5.78
CA LYS A 21 -41.63 -29.85 -5.84
C LYS A 21 -41.72 -29.13 -4.49
N GLN A 22 -42.79 -29.33 -3.72
CA GLN A 22 -42.92 -28.81 -2.36
C GLN A 22 -41.95 -29.50 -1.38
N ASP A 23 -41.72 -30.80 -1.51
CA ASP A 23 -40.74 -31.54 -0.70
C ASP A 23 -39.30 -31.14 -1.05
N LEU A 24 -38.98 -30.92 -2.32
CA LEU A 24 -37.70 -30.33 -2.77
C LEU A 24 -37.51 -28.89 -2.24
N ALA A 25 -38.57 -28.08 -2.22
CA ALA A 25 -38.53 -26.74 -1.66
C ALA A 25 -38.36 -26.75 -0.13
N ASN A 26 -39.07 -27.64 0.58
CA ASN A 26 -38.95 -27.83 2.02
C ASN A 26 -37.58 -28.42 2.41
N GLN A 27 -37.02 -29.33 1.60
CA GLN A 27 -35.64 -29.78 1.72
C GLN A 27 -34.66 -28.63 1.47
N SER A 28 -34.86 -27.77 0.47
CA SER A 28 -33.99 -26.59 0.24
C SER A 28 -34.00 -25.61 1.43
N ALA A 29 -35.16 -25.45 2.08
CA ALA A 29 -35.33 -24.63 3.27
C ALA A 29 -34.73 -25.28 4.53
N GLY A 30 -34.68 -26.61 4.61
CA GLY A 30 -33.94 -27.38 5.62
C GLY A 30 -32.42 -27.33 5.41
N LYS A 31 -31.98 -27.49 4.15
CA LYS A 31 -30.59 -27.44 3.66
C LYS A 31 -29.90 -26.12 4.04
N SER A 32 -30.60 -24.99 3.89
CA SER A 32 -30.09 -23.66 4.28
C SER A 32 -29.97 -23.46 5.81
N LYS A 33 -30.80 -24.10 6.63
CA LYS A 33 -30.83 -23.89 8.09
C LYS A 33 -29.61 -24.48 8.80
N ILE A 34 -29.09 -25.61 8.34
CA ILE A 34 -27.93 -26.28 8.96
C ILE A 34 -26.65 -25.52 8.69
N LEU A 35 -26.42 -25.11 7.44
CA LEU A 35 -25.31 -24.22 7.10
C LEU A 35 -25.38 -22.91 7.91
N THR A 36 -26.57 -22.33 8.03
CA THR A 36 -26.77 -21.11 8.83
C THR A 36 -26.42 -21.35 10.30
N LYS A 37 -26.82 -22.48 10.90
CA LYS A 37 -26.46 -22.85 12.27
C LYS A 37 -24.97 -23.12 12.44
N ALA A 38 -24.34 -23.77 11.46
CA ALA A 38 -22.90 -24.04 11.44
C ALA A 38 -22.11 -22.71 11.42
N ILE A 39 -22.46 -21.80 10.51
CA ILE A 39 -21.86 -20.46 10.41
C ILE A 39 -22.06 -19.69 11.72
N GLN A 40 -23.28 -19.68 12.28
CA GLN A 40 -23.54 -19.01 13.56
C GLN A 40 -22.69 -19.58 14.71
N LYS A 41 -22.51 -20.91 14.80
CA LYS A 41 -21.63 -21.52 15.80
C LYS A 41 -20.16 -21.12 15.60
N ILE A 42 -19.70 -21.08 14.35
CA ILE A 42 -18.33 -20.65 14.01
C ILE A 42 -18.12 -19.19 14.44
N GLU A 43 -19.04 -18.30 14.09
CA GLU A 43 -18.98 -16.88 14.45
C GLU A 43 -19.00 -16.64 15.96
N GLN A 44 -19.86 -17.37 16.70
CA GLN A 44 -19.92 -17.28 18.16
C GLN A 44 -18.61 -17.73 18.83
N HIS A 45 -18.01 -18.82 18.36
CA HIS A 45 -16.73 -19.31 18.88
C HIS A 45 -15.61 -18.30 18.61
N GLU A 46 -15.61 -17.66 17.46
CA GLU A 46 -14.62 -16.63 17.14
C GLU A 46 -14.75 -15.37 17.97
N ILE A 47 -15.97 -14.88 18.19
CA ILE A 47 -16.20 -13.76 19.11
C ILE A 47 -15.64 -14.12 20.50
N LYS A 48 -15.84 -15.36 20.95
CA LYS A 48 -15.28 -15.86 22.22
C LYS A 48 -13.75 -15.90 22.21
N LYS A 49 -13.11 -16.39 21.15
CA LYS A 49 -11.64 -16.39 20.98
C LYS A 49 -11.06 -14.97 20.89
N LEU A 50 -11.73 -14.05 20.22
CA LEU A 50 -11.32 -12.64 20.14
C LEU A 50 -11.40 -11.96 21.52
N LEU A 51 -12.44 -12.25 22.30
CA LEU A 51 -12.56 -11.79 23.69
C LEU A 51 -11.54 -12.44 24.64
N GLN A 52 -11.13 -13.70 24.40
CA GLN A 52 -10.11 -14.39 25.19
C GLN A 52 -8.68 -13.96 24.82
N ARG A 53 -8.39 -13.72 23.53
CA ARG A 53 -7.12 -13.09 23.11
C ARG A 53 -6.97 -11.68 23.69
N ARG A 54 -8.10 -11.00 23.93
CA ARG A 54 -8.18 -9.69 24.61
C ARG A 54 -7.84 -9.75 26.11
N THR A 55 -7.99 -10.90 26.78
CA THR A 55 -7.54 -11.10 28.17
C THR A 55 -6.14 -11.70 28.27
N ALA A 56 -5.73 -12.53 27.31
CA ALA A 56 -4.37 -13.09 27.24
C ALA A 56 -3.30 -12.06 26.82
N SER A 57 -3.64 -11.05 26.02
CA SER A 57 -2.73 -9.93 25.76
C SER A 57 -2.49 -9.08 27.02
N PHE A 58 -3.42 -9.06 27.99
CA PHE A 58 -3.24 -8.40 29.28
C PHE A 58 -2.30 -9.16 30.23
N SER A 59 -2.23 -10.50 30.15
CA SER A 59 -1.33 -11.30 30.99
C SER A 59 0.07 -11.45 30.38
N SER A 60 0.20 -11.48 29.05
CA SER A 60 1.50 -11.56 28.37
C SER A 60 2.30 -10.25 28.45
N VAL A 61 1.64 -9.08 28.48
CA VAL A 61 2.31 -7.77 28.64
C VAL A 61 2.95 -7.59 30.02
N ASN A 62 2.50 -8.31 31.05
CA ASN A 62 3.10 -8.28 32.39
C ASN A 62 4.23 -9.30 32.61
N ALA A 63 4.48 -10.22 31.66
CA ALA A 63 5.54 -11.21 31.77
C ALA A 63 6.87 -10.78 31.12
N VAL A 64 6.89 -9.65 30.38
CA VAL A 64 8.14 -9.06 29.85
C VAL A 64 8.56 -7.88 30.74
N LYS A 65 8.82 -8.15 32.02
CA LYS A 65 9.68 -7.31 32.85
C LYS A 65 10.61 -8.21 33.65
N TYR A 66 11.90 -7.87 33.54
CA TYR A 66 13.07 -8.48 34.20
C TYR A 66 13.63 -9.77 33.60
N SER A 67 14.33 -9.61 32.48
CA SER A 67 15.76 -9.91 32.48
C SER A 67 16.49 -8.84 31.67
N GLY A 68 17.14 -7.92 32.37
CA GLY A 68 17.99 -6.94 31.73
C GLY A 68 19.32 -7.58 31.36
N THR A 69 19.79 -7.36 30.14
CA THR A 69 21.21 -7.06 29.91
C THR A 69 21.45 -6.42 28.54
N THR A 70 22.14 -5.27 28.62
CA THR A 70 23.09 -4.72 27.64
C THR A 70 22.54 -4.03 26.38
N ARG A 71 22.50 -2.69 26.50
CA ARG A 71 22.73 -1.73 25.40
C ARG A 71 23.89 -2.19 24.51
N VAL A 72 23.66 -2.31 23.21
CA VAL A 72 24.70 -2.03 22.20
C VAL A 72 24.10 -1.07 21.19
N GLY A 73 24.83 0.04 21.01
CA GLY A 73 24.41 1.18 20.22
C GLY A 73 24.36 0.91 18.73
N VAL A 74 23.64 1.82 18.09
CA VAL A 74 23.67 2.16 16.66
C VAL A 74 25.08 2.05 16.08
N ASN A 75 25.22 1.29 15.00
CA ASN A 75 26.19 1.52 13.91
C ASN A 75 25.79 0.67 12.68
N CYS A 76 24.78 1.10 11.94
CA CYS A 76 24.57 0.60 10.57
C CYS A 76 25.48 1.38 9.62
N THR A 77 26.74 0.95 9.53
CA THR A 77 27.60 1.29 8.40
C THR A 77 27.30 0.31 7.27
N SER A 78 27.24 0.83 6.06
CA SER A 78 27.06 0.08 4.81
C SER A 78 28.14 -1.00 4.67
N ALA A 79 27.78 -2.27 4.83
CA ALA A 79 28.61 -3.38 4.39
C ALA A 79 28.05 -3.91 3.07
N SER A 80 28.83 -3.69 2.00
CA SER A 80 28.62 -4.22 0.67
C SER A 80 28.57 -5.75 0.68
N VAL A 81 27.82 -6.31 -0.26
CA VAL A 81 27.51 -7.74 -0.46
C VAL A 81 28.76 -8.63 -0.70
N ASP A 82 29.95 -8.05 -0.85
CA ASP A 82 31.20 -8.79 -1.14
C ASP A 82 31.95 -9.34 0.08
N GLY A 83 31.47 -9.11 1.31
CA GLY A 83 32.14 -9.58 2.54
C GLY A 83 31.82 -11.02 2.96
N ILE A 84 30.67 -11.56 2.57
CA ILE A 84 30.19 -12.88 3.02
C ILE A 84 30.78 -14.02 2.17
N VAL A 85 31.20 -13.73 0.93
CA VAL A 85 31.81 -14.72 0.04
C VAL A 85 33.21 -15.15 0.52
N LYS A 86 33.96 -14.27 1.20
CA LYS A 86 35.35 -14.57 1.63
C LYS A 86 35.49 -15.31 2.96
N GLN A 87 34.43 -15.47 3.75
CA GLN A 87 34.47 -16.26 4.98
C GLN A 87 34.10 -17.74 4.79
N LEU A 88 33.56 -18.12 3.63
CA LEU A 88 33.31 -19.50 3.25
C LEU A 88 34.48 -20.16 2.49
N GLU A 89 35.53 -19.41 2.16
CA GLU A 89 36.70 -19.90 1.38
C GLU A 89 37.96 -20.23 2.21
N GLN A 90 37.95 -20.05 3.54
CA GLN A 90 39.14 -20.30 4.39
C GLN A 90 39.09 -21.56 5.25
N SER A 91 38.05 -22.39 5.13
CA SER A 91 37.94 -23.66 5.85
C SER A 91 37.76 -24.83 4.88
N THR A 92 38.76 -25.06 4.02
CA THR A 92 39.02 -26.37 3.36
C THR A 92 40.40 -26.35 2.68
N LEU A 93 41.46 -26.54 3.47
CA LEU A 93 42.77 -26.95 2.98
C LEU A 93 43.18 -28.22 3.73
N VAL A 94 42.91 -29.40 3.14
CA VAL A 94 43.80 -30.58 3.20
C VAL A 94 43.65 -31.34 1.88
N GLU A 95 44.79 -31.56 1.24
CA GLU A 95 44.99 -32.21 -0.06
C GLU A 95 44.67 -33.72 -0.05
N GLY A 96 44.25 -34.25 -1.20
CA GLY A 96 44.13 -35.69 -1.46
C GLY A 96 43.61 -36.02 -2.86
N LYS A 97 44.51 -36.49 -3.72
CA LYS A 97 44.44 -36.71 -5.18
C LYS A 97 43.34 -37.66 -5.70
N ASP A 98 42.95 -37.38 -6.95
CA ASP A 98 42.47 -38.26 -8.03
C ASP A 98 41.20 -39.12 -7.81
N GLY A 99 40.15 -38.85 -8.60
CA GLY A 99 39.04 -39.78 -8.80
C GLY A 99 37.70 -39.10 -9.14
N GLN A 100 37.48 -38.86 -10.42
CA GLN A 100 36.29 -38.25 -11.01
C GLN A 100 35.02 -39.10 -10.81
N MET A 101 34.00 -38.63 -10.07
CA MET A 101 32.60 -39.06 -10.28
C MET A 101 31.52 -38.16 -9.62
N LYS A 102 30.70 -37.53 -10.49
CA LYS A 102 29.29 -37.07 -10.38
C LYS A 102 28.85 -36.17 -9.21
N CYS A 103 29.01 -34.85 -9.38
CA CYS A 103 28.07 -33.85 -8.87
C CYS A 103 26.93 -33.64 -9.88
N ASN A 104 25.87 -34.46 -9.84
CA ASN A 104 24.61 -34.17 -10.54
C ASN A 104 23.35 -34.65 -9.79
N GLU A 105 23.48 -35.22 -8.59
CA GLU A 105 22.32 -35.82 -7.90
C GLU A 105 21.66 -34.90 -6.85
N LEU A 106 22.31 -33.84 -6.36
CA LEU A 106 21.74 -32.95 -5.34
C LEU A 106 20.92 -31.77 -5.90
N ALA A 107 21.16 -31.36 -7.15
CA ALA A 107 20.30 -30.38 -7.85
C ALA A 107 19.02 -31.06 -8.42
N GLY A 108 19.13 -32.33 -8.81
CA GLY A 108 18.01 -33.11 -9.37
C GLY A 108 16.90 -33.41 -8.37
N VAL A 109 17.21 -33.60 -7.07
CA VAL A 109 16.21 -33.94 -6.04
C VAL A 109 15.31 -32.75 -5.69
N SER A 110 15.86 -31.53 -5.63
CA SER A 110 15.10 -30.31 -5.32
C SER A 110 14.21 -29.85 -6.49
N GLN A 111 14.68 -30.05 -7.72
CA GLN A 111 13.94 -29.74 -8.93
C GLN A 111 12.88 -30.81 -9.22
N SER A 112 13.20 -32.10 -9.01
CA SER A 112 12.24 -33.21 -9.08
C SER A 112 11.10 -33.05 -8.06
N ARG A 113 11.38 -32.61 -6.82
CA ARG A 113 10.34 -32.41 -5.78
C ARG A 113 9.40 -31.23 -6.09
N ARG A 114 9.95 -30.16 -6.69
CA ARG A 114 9.17 -29.01 -7.19
C ARG A 114 8.33 -29.40 -8.40
N GLU A 115 8.88 -30.17 -9.35
CA GLU A 115 8.17 -30.65 -10.54
C GLU A 115 7.08 -31.69 -10.20
N SER A 116 7.34 -32.62 -9.29
CA SER A 116 6.34 -33.60 -8.84
C SER A 116 5.22 -32.98 -7.99
N THR A 117 5.52 -31.96 -7.18
CA THR A 117 4.48 -31.19 -6.47
C THR A 117 3.67 -30.35 -7.47
N LEU A 118 4.31 -29.69 -8.43
CA LEU A 118 3.64 -28.89 -9.47
C LEU A 118 2.72 -29.73 -10.38
N ASN A 119 3.09 -30.98 -10.68
CA ASN A 119 2.28 -31.89 -11.50
C ASN A 119 1.01 -32.39 -10.80
N TYR A 120 0.99 -32.47 -9.45
CA TYR A 120 -0.23 -32.80 -8.70
C TYR A 120 -1.28 -31.68 -8.78
N TRP A 121 -0.86 -30.41 -8.89
CA TRP A 121 -1.74 -29.24 -8.94
C TRP A 121 -2.10 -28.81 -10.37
N LYS A 122 -1.32 -29.21 -11.37
CA LYS A 122 -1.60 -29.02 -12.80
C LYS A 122 -2.36 -30.22 -13.38
N CYS A 123 -3.57 -30.48 -12.90
CA CYS A 123 -4.50 -31.37 -13.61
C CYS A 123 -5.57 -30.52 -14.28
N ASP A 124 -5.24 -29.92 -15.42
CA ASP A 124 -6.20 -29.24 -16.31
C ASP A 124 -6.79 -30.22 -17.36
N SER A 125 -6.46 -31.52 -17.30
CA SER A 125 -6.81 -32.48 -18.36
C SER A 125 -8.02 -33.38 -18.09
N ASP A 126 -8.52 -33.50 -16.87
CA ASP A 126 -9.71 -34.33 -16.56
C ASP A 126 -10.63 -33.63 -15.56
N VAL A 127 -11.38 -32.63 -16.02
CA VAL A 127 -12.48 -32.03 -15.24
C VAL A 127 -13.62 -33.05 -15.21
N ASN A 128 -13.57 -33.99 -14.27
CA ASN A 128 -14.70 -34.89 -14.05
C ASN A 128 -15.93 -34.05 -13.70
N PRO A 129 -17.06 -34.24 -14.42
CA PRO A 129 -18.29 -33.52 -14.13
C PRO A 129 -18.74 -33.84 -12.70
N ILE A 130 -18.95 -32.79 -11.91
CA ILE A 130 -19.36 -32.91 -10.51
C ILE A 130 -20.87 -32.66 -10.38
N GLU A 131 -21.58 -33.60 -9.78
CA GLU A 131 -23.00 -33.46 -9.46
C GLU A 131 -23.16 -32.60 -8.20
N ASN A 132 -23.18 -31.28 -8.40
CA ASN A 132 -23.16 -30.31 -7.30
C ASN A 132 -24.27 -30.54 -6.25
N ASP A 133 -25.47 -30.96 -6.66
CA ASP A 133 -26.58 -31.19 -5.74
C ASP A 133 -26.37 -32.43 -4.85
N GLU A 134 -25.78 -33.50 -5.41
CA GLU A 134 -25.41 -34.69 -4.64
C GLU A 134 -24.30 -34.39 -3.64
N TRP A 135 -23.30 -33.61 -4.06
CA TRP A 135 -22.23 -33.15 -3.18
C TRP A 135 -22.74 -32.28 -2.03
N LEU A 136 -23.68 -31.38 -2.29
CA LEU A 136 -24.29 -30.57 -1.24
C LEU A 136 -25.06 -31.43 -0.24
N ALA A 137 -25.81 -32.43 -0.72
CA ALA A 137 -26.52 -33.37 0.15
C ALA A 137 -25.56 -34.20 1.01
N PHE A 138 -24.50 -34.73 0.40
CA PHE A 138 -23.44 -35.47 1.09
C PHE A 138 -22.78 -34.61 2.18
N LEU A 139 -22.30 -33.41 1.83
CA LEU A 139 -21.61 -32.52 2.76
C LEU A 139 -22.51 -32.11 3.92
N GLN A 140 -23.78 -31.85 3.67
CA GLN A 140 -24.73 -31.50 4.73
C GLN A 140 -24.95 -32.67 5.68
N HIS A 141 -25.13 -33.89 5.18
CA HIS A 141 -25.31 -35.05 6.05
C HIS A 141 -24.08 -35.25 6.96
N THR A 142 -22.87 -35.13 6.40
CA THR A 142 -21.66 -35.16 7.22
C THR A 142 -21.62 -34.02 8.23
N MET A 143 -22.04 -32.80 7.88
CA MET A 143 -22.11 -31.69 8.86
C MET A 143 -23.06 -32.00 10.02
N GLU A 144 -24.18 -32.68 9.78
CA GLU A 144 -25.12 -33.10 10.82
C GLU A 144 -24.42 -34.05 11.81
N GLU A 145 -23.72 -35.07 11.32
CA GLU A 145 -22.91 -36.00 12.13
C GLU A 145 -21.85 -35.25 12.97
N ILE A 146 -21.09 -34.34 12.34
CA ILE A 146 -20.07 -33.55 13.06
C ILE A 146 -20.73 -32.67 14.14
N MET A 147 -21.91 -32.10 13.87
CA MET A 147 -22.62 -31.27 14.85
C MET A 147 -23.14 -32.05 16.06
N GLU A 148 -23.35 -33.35 15.91
CA GLU A 148 -23.69 -34.28 16.99
C GLU A 148 -22.46 -34.72 17.79
N GLY A 149 -21.26 -34.39 17.30
CA GLY A 149 -19.97 -34.63 17.97
C GLY A 149 -19.18 -35.80 17.38
N GLU A 150 -19.69 -36.42 16.31
CA GLU A 150 -19.06 -37.57 15.67
C GLU A 150 -17.97 -37.11 14.68
N VAL A 151 -16.70 -37.11 15.10
CA VAL A 151 -15.58 -36.60 14.26
C VAL A 151 -14.68 -37.69 13.69
N ASP A 152 -14.95 -38.97 13.97
CA ASP A 152 -14.09 -40.10 13.60
C ASP A 152 -13.84 -40.21 12.09
N SER A 153 -14.85 -39.89 11.27
CA SER A 153 -14.74 -39.84 9.81
C SER A 153 -13.69 -38.82 9.36
N LEU A 154 -13.65 -37.64 9.98
CA LEU A 154 -12.66 -36.60 9.70
C LEU A 154 -11.26 -36.91 10.24
N GLN A 155 -11.11 -37.92 11.10
CA GLN A 155 -9.79 -38.42 11.51
C GLN A 155 -9.15 -39.34 10.45
N GLN A 156 -9.84 -39.65 9.34
CA GLN A 156 -9.31 -40.49 8.27
C GLN A 156 -8.84 -39.65 7.08
N CYS A 157 -7.55 -39.77 6.71
CA CYS A 157 -6.97 -39.02 5.59
C CYS A 157 -7.66 -39.29 4.24
N SER A 158 -8.14 -40.51 4.02
CA SER A 158 -8.88 -40.88 2.80
C SER A 158 -10.21 -40.13 2.69
N PHE A 159 -10.99 -40.08 3.78
CA PHE A 159 -12.27 -39.39 3.83
C PHE A 159 -12.08 -37.88 3.65
N VAL A 160 -11.16 -37.28 4.40
CA VAL A 160 -10.86 -35.84 4.27
C VAL A 160 -10.35 -35.53 2.86
N GLY A 161 -9.56 -36.43 2.26
CA GLY A 161 -9.11 -36.33 0.87
C GLY A 161 -10.25 -36.27 -0.16
N VAL A 162 -11.32 -37.04 0.06
CA VAL A 162 -12.56 -36.99 -0.74
C VAL A 162 -13.28 -35.66 -0.50
N VAL A 163 -13.46 -35.26 0.76
CA VAL A 163 -14.12 -34.00 1.15
C VAL A 163 -13.47 -32.77 0.51
N VAL A 164 -12.12 -32.75 0.39
CA VAL A 164 -11.41 -31.63 -0.26
C VAL A 164 -11.26 -31.74 -1.76
N SER A 165 -11.62 -32.86 -2.38
CA SER A 165 -11.49 -33.03 -3.82
C SER A 165 -12.24 -31.97 -4.65
N PRO A 166 -13.43 -31.46 -4.24
CA PRO A 166 -14.10 -30.39 -4.98
C PRO A 166 -13.31 -29.07 -5.01
N LEU A 167 -12.45 -28.80 -4.01
CA LEU A 167 -11.61 -27.59 -3.98
C LEU A 167 -10.58 -27.55 -5.11
N ARG A 168 -10.27 -28.71 -5.72
CA ARG A 168 -9.37 -28.81 -6.87
C ARG A 168 -10.10 -28.86 -8.22
N ASN A 169 -11.43 -28.89 -8.22
CA ASN A 169 -12.23 -29.10 -9.42
C ASN A 169 -12.88 -27.79 -9.88
N SER A 170 -12.56 -27.34 -11.11
CA SER A 170 -13.10 -26.12 -11.71
C SER A 170 -14.62 -26.18 -12.00
N SER A 171 -15.20 -27.37 -12.07
CA SER A 171 -16.64 -27.59 -12.23
C SER A 171 -17.42 -27.50 -10.91
N ALA A 172 -16.74 -27.50 -9.76
CA ALA A 172 -17.39 -27.33 -8.46
C ALA A 172 -17.97 -25.92 -8.32
N SER A 173 -19.18 -25.83 -7.76
CA SER A 173 -19.83 -24.56 -7.46
C SER A 173 -19.21 -23.89 -6.23
N CYS A 174 -19.30 -22.56 -6.15
CA CYS A 174 -18.86 -21.82 -4.97
C CYS A 174 -19.58 -22.28 -3.69
N ARG A 175 -20.84 -22.74 -3.78
CA ARG A 175 -21.58 -23.29 -2.64
C ARG A 175 -20.99 -24.60 -2.15
N VAL A 176 -20.54 -25.49 -3.03
CA VAL A 176 -19.84 -26.71 -2.61
C VAL A 176 -18.55 -26.35 -1.86
N MET A 177 -17.77 -25.38 -2.37
CA MET A 177 -16.55 -24.91 -1.69
C MET A 177 -16.83 -24.27 -0.33
N GLU A 178 -17.92 -23.51 -0.21
CA GLU A 178 -18.43 -22.95 1.05
C GLU A 178 -18.72 -24.08 2.05
N TYR A 179 -19.50 -25.09 1.65
CA TYR A 179 -19.85 -26.22 2.52
C TYR A 179 -18.62 -27.03 2.94
N VAL A 180 -17.69 -27.32 2.02
CA VAL A 180 -16.43 -27.99 2.37
C VAL A 180 -15.67 -27.20 3.45
N SER A 181 -15.57 -25.87 3.29
CA SER A 181 -14.86 -25.01 4.24
C SER A 181 -15.55 -24.94 5.60
N CYS A 182 -16.89 -24.86 5.61
CA CYS A 182 -17.68 -24.90 6.83
C CYS A 182 -17.55 -26.26 7.55
N LEU A 183 -17.66 -27.37 6.81
CA LEU A 183 -17.56 -28.72 7.36
C LEU A 183 -16.22 -28.91 8.06
N LEU A 184 -15.13 -28.50 7.41
CA LEU A 184 -13.79 -28.61 7.98
C LEU A 184 -13.56 -27.67 9.19
N SER A 185 -14.36 -26.62 9.34
CA SER A 185 -14.30 -25.70 10.48
C SER A 185 -15.09 -26.19 11.70
N LEU A 186 -16.12 -27.01 11.49
CA LEU A 186 -17.06 -27.45 12.53
C LEU A 186 -16.41 -28.15 13.74
N PRO A 187 -15.45 -29.10 13.57
CA PRO A 187 -14.88 -29.82 14.71
C PRO A 187 -14.21 -28.92 15.75
N PHE A 188 -13.78 -27.72 15.37
CA PHE A 188 -13.12 -26.77 16.27
C PHE A 188 -14.09 -25.93 17.10
N VAL A 189 -15.40 -26.02 16.82
CA VAL A 189 -16.41 -25.17 17.44
C VAL A 189 -17.56 -25.95 18.08
N VAL A 190 -17.76 -27.21 17.67
CA VAL A 190 -18.78 -28.09 18.24
C VAL A 190 -18.30 -28.61 19.61
N GLY A 191 -19.22 -28.62 20.59
CA GLY A 191 -18.95 -29.19 21.90
C GLY A 191 -19.03 -30.71 21.87
N GLY A 192 -18.19 -31.39 22.66
CA GLY A 192 -18.13 -32.86 22.70
C GLY A 192 -16.86 -33.44 22.06
N VAL A 193 -16.15 -32.65 21.26
CA VAL A 193 -14.86 -33.03 20.67
C VAL A 193 -13.73 -32.79 21.69
N THR A 194 -12.88 -33.79 21.92
CA THR A 194 -11.76 -33.67 22.87
C THR A 194 -10.55 -32.97 22.23
N GLU A 195 -9.62 -32.45 23.06
CA GLU A 195 -8.37 -31.86 22.54
C GLU A 195 -7.46 -32.90 21.85
N GLU A 196 -7.57 -34.18 22.22
CA GLU A 196 -6.88 -35.27 21.55
C GLU A 196 -7.41 -35.46 20.13
N ASP A 197 -8.74 -35.43 19.96
CA ASP A 197 -9.39 -35.50 18.65
C ASP A 197 -9.01 -34.30 17.78
N ILE A 198 -9.03 -33.08 18.35
CA ILE A 198 -8.59 -31.86 17.66
C ILE A 198 -7.13 -31.99 17.19
N SER A 199 -6.25 -32.59 17.99
CA SER A 199 -4.85 -32.80 17.64
C SER A 199 -4.68 -33.78 16.48
N LYS A 200 -5.43 -34.89 16.49
CA LYS A 200 -5.47 -35.85 15.36
C LYS A 200 -6.02 -35.19 14.09
N LEU A 201 -7.10 -34.42 14.20
CA LEU A 201 -7.69 -33.69 13.08
C LEU A 201 -6.69 -32.71 12.45
N ARG A 202 -5.92 -31.97 13.26
CA ARG A 202 -4.86 -31.08 12.76
C ARG A 202 -3.80 -31.87 11.98
N GLN A 203 -3.40 -33.04 12.45
CA GLN A 203 -2.45 -33.90 11.73
C GLN A 203 -3.02 -34.35 10.37
N VAL A 204 -4.25 -34.85 10.34
CA VAL A 204 -4.93 -35.25 9.11
C VAL A 204 -5.03 -34.09 8.13
N TYR A 205 -5.39 -32.89 8.62
CA TYR A 205 -5.50 -31.69 7.80
C TYR A 205 -4.13 -31.24 7.25
N LEU A 206 -3.05 -31.43 8.00
CA LEU A 206 -1.69 -31.20 7.50
C LEU A 206 -1.32 -32.18 6.41
N GLU A 207 -1.56 -33.47 6.62
CA GLU A 207 -1.23 -34.55 5.67
C GLU A 207 -2.00 -34.41 4.35
N VAL A 208 -3.30 -34.10 4.42
CA VAL A 208 -4.17 -33.88 3.25
C VAL A 208 -3.93 -32.52 2.58
N LYS A 209 -3.11 -31.64 3.21
CA LYS A 209 -2.74 -30.31 2.69
C LYS A 209 -3.95 -29.42 2.47
N ILE A 210 -4.79 -29.23 3.50
CA ILE A 210 -5.99 -28.39 3.40
C ILE A 210 -5.65 -26.95 2.97
N VAL A 211 -4.59 -26.35 3.55
CA VAL A 211 -4.21 -24.97 3.26
C VAL A 211 -3.88 -24.74 1.77
N PRO A 212 -3.02 -25.55 1.12
CA PRO A 212 -2.79 -25.45 -0.32
C PRO A 212 -4.05 -25.61 -1.17
N ASN A 213 -4.95 -26.53 -0.81
CA ASN A 213 -6.23 -26.71 -1.50
C ASN A 213 -7.12 -25.46 -1.41
N LEU A 214 -7.18 -24.79 -0.25
CA LEU A 214 -7.95 -23.56 -0.08
C LEU A 214 -7.38 -22.38 -0.89
N VAL A 215 -6.05 -22.24 -0.92
CA VAL A 215 -5.38 -21.21 -1.76
C VAL A 215 -5.64 -21.48 -3.24
N TYR A 216 -5.60 -22.75 -3.66
CA TYR A 216 -5.90 -23.13 -5.03
C TYR A 216 -7.38 -22.89 -5.40
N ALA A 217 -8.33 -23.27 -4.54
CA ALA A 217 -9.76 -23.01 -4.74
C ALA A 217 -10.06 -21.51 -4.85
N SER A 218 -9.41 -20.68 -4.02
CA SER A 218 -9.53 -19.22 -4.10
C SER A 218 -9.07 -18.69 -5.47
N LYS A 219 -8.01 -19.29 -6.03
CA LYS A 219 -7.53 -18.96 -7.39
C LYS A 219 -8.50 -19.45 -8.47
N LEU A 220 -9.15 -20.60 -8.30
CA LEU A 220 -10.18 -21.09 -9.22
C LEU A 220 -11.40 -20.16 -9.24
N LEU A 221 -11.87 -19.70 -8.07
CA LEU A 221 -12.97 -18.74 -7.99
C LEU A 221 -12.64 -17.42 -8.69
N ALA A 222 -11.40 -16.96 -8.61
CA ALA A 222 -10.95 -15.72 -9.26
C ALA A 222 -10.69 -15.87 -10.79
N ARG A 223 -10.75 -17.08 -11.36
CA ARG A 223 -10.61 -17.32 -12.81
C ARG A 223 -11.98 -17.19 -13.48
N ARG A 224 -12.11 -16.28 -14.46
CA ARG A 224 -13.35 -16.09 -15.25
C ARG A 224 -13.79 -17.40 -15.92
N LYS A 225 -15.04 -17.83 -15.70
CA LYS A 225 -15.74 -18.77 -16.59
C LYS A 225 -16.23 -18.02 -17.83
N GLY A 226 -15.63 -18.29 -18.99
CA GLY A 226 -16.14 -17.90 -20.32
C GLY A 226 -15.44 -16.70 -20.98
N TYR A 227 -14.71 -16.95 -22.07
CA TYR A 227 -15.00 -16.55 -23.45
C TYR A 227 -13.95 -17.24 -24.35
N ASP A 228 -14.39 -17.96 -25.37
CA ASP A 228 -13.55 -18.48 -26.45
C ASP A 228 -12.67 -17.34 -27.00
N SER A 229 -11.37 -17.46 -26.80
CA SER A 229 -10.36 -16.76 -27.58
C SER A 229 -9.05 -17.53 -27.42
N ASP A 230 -8.46 -17.90 -28.56
CA ASP A 230 -7.19 -18.62 -28.72
C ASP A 230 -5.97 -17.84 -28.21
N ASP A 231 -6.04 -17.29 -26.99
CA ASP A 231 -4.96 -16.52 -26.38
C ASP A 231 -4.33 -17.33 -25.22
N PRO A 232 -3.00 -17.60 -25.21
CA PRO A 232 -2.38 -18.55 -24.27
C PRO A 232 -2.39 -18.15 -22.79
N MET A 233 -2.98 -17.02 -22.42
CA MET A 233 -3.00 -16.55 -21.04
C MET A 233 -4.23 -15.67 -20.75
N PRO A 234 -5.28 -16.18 -20.11
CA PRO A 234 -6.45 -15.37 -19.80
C PRO A 234 -6.08 -14.30 -18.75
N PRO A 235 -6.53 -13.04 -18.92
CA PRO A 235 -6.32 -12.00 -17.92
C PRO A 235 -7.01 -12.41 -16.61
N GLN A 236 -6.28 -12.30 -15.48
CA GLN A 236 -6.86 -12.49 -14.15
C GLN A 236 -8.03 -11.52 -13.99
N CYS A 237 -9.22 -12.02 -13.64
CA CYS A 237 -10.38 -11.20 -13.38
C CYS A 237 -10.11 -10.33 -12.14
N PRO A 238 -10.50 -9.05 -12.10
CA PRO A 238 -10.51 -8.33 -10.83
C PRO A 238 -11.52 -9.01 -9.89
N VAL A 239 -11.06 -9.43 -8.71
CA VAL A 239 -11.89 -10.00 -7.61
C VAL A 239 -13.10 -9.09 -7.27
N SER A 240 -13.03 -7.81 -7.66
CA SER A 240 -14.13 -6.84 -7.64
C SER A 240 -15.42 -7.31 -8.33
N ASP A 241 -15.36 -8.23 -9.29
CA ASP A 241 -16.52 -8.71 -10.06
C ASP A 241 -17.17 -9.99 -9.52
N LEU A 242 -16.64 -10.56 -8.42
CA LEU A 242 -17.18 -11.78 -7.84
C LEU A 242 -18.62 -11.59 -7.35
N SER A 243 -19.45 -12.61 -7.52
CA SER A 243 -20.82 -12.69 -7.02
C SER A 243 -20.89 -12.76 -5.49
N ALA A 244 -22.07 -12.53 -4.92
CA ALA A 244 -22.27 -12.62 -3.47
C ALA A 244 -21.96 -14.03 -2.92
N ASP A 245 -22.32 -15.08 -3.66
CA ASP A 245 -22.09 -16.47 -3.28
C ASP A 245 -20.59 -16.84 -3.35
N GLU A 246 -19.86 -16.38 -4.37
CA GLU A 246 -18.40 -16.57 -4.46
C GLU A 246 -17.66 -15.84 -3.33
N LEU A 247 -18.10 -14.64 -3.00
CA LEU A 247 -17.58 -13.87 -1.88
C LEU A 247 -17.85 -14.53 -0.52
N GLN A 248 -19.00 -15.21 -0.38
CA GLN A 248 -19.33 -15.98 0.82
C GLN A 248 -18.42 -17.22 0.93
N ALA A 249 -18.21 -17.94 -0.17
CA ALA A 249 -17.27 -19.06 -0.20
C ALA A 249 -15.84 -18.63 0.17
N LEU A 250 -15.37 -17.50 -0.36
CA LEU A 250 -14.07 -16.91 0.02
C LEU A 250 -13.99 -16.58 1.50
N GLU A 251 -15.07 -16.01 2.07
CA GLU A 251 -15.12 -15.70 3.51
C GLU A 251 -14.94 -16.97 4.35
N CYS A 252 -15.68 -18.05 4.06
CA CYS A 252 -15.55 -19.32 4.78
C CYS A 252 -14.17 -19.97 4.59
N MET A 253 -13.61 -19.92 3.39
CA MET A 253 -12.26 -20.45 3.11
C MET A 253 -11.18 -19.71 3.89
N TYR A 254 -11.18 -18.37 3.85
CA TYR A 254 -10.16 -17.57 4.53
C TYR A 254 -10.31 -17.60 6.05
N LEU A 255 -11.53 -17.85 6.54
CA LEU A 255 -11.78 -18.09 7.95
C LEU A 255 -11.07 -19.36 8.44
N LEU A 256 -11.34 -20.48 7.75
CA LEU A 256 -10.69 -21.76 8.05
C LEU A 256 -9.17 -21.63 7.91
N LEU A 257 -8.70 -21.04 6.82
CA LEU A 257 -7.27 -20.83 6.56
C LEU A 257 -6.62 -20.03 7.68
N CYS A 258 -7.22 -18.90 8.08
CA CYS A 258 -6.72 -18.05 9.16
C CYS A 258 -6.64 -18.82 10.49
N ASN A 259 -7.67 -19.61 10.84
CA ASN A 259 -7.63 -20.41 12.06
C ASN A 259 -6.53 -21.49 12.00
N LEU A 260 -6.40 -22.23 10.89
CA LEU A 260 -5.40 -23.29 10.76
C LEU A 260 -3.97 -22.75 10.89
N VAL A 261 -3.62 -21.70 10.16
CA VAL A 261 -2.24 -21.17 10.20
C VAL A 261 -1.85 -20.64 11.57
N HIS A 262 -2.80 -20.16 12.38
CA HIS A 262 -2.55 -19.70 13.74
C HIS A 262 -2.55 -20.82 14.79
N THR A 263 -2.85 -22.07 14.40
CA THR A 263 -2.83 -23.22 15.32
C THR A 263 -1.56 -24.04 15.24
N ASN A 264 -0.89 -24.06 14.09
CA ASN A 264 0.32 -24.83 13.88
C ASN A 264 1.16 -24.18 12.78
N GLU A 265 2.44 -23.94 13.07
CA GLU A 265 3.41 -23.32 12.16
C GLU A 265 3.54 -24.08 10.82
N HIS A 266 3.37 -25.42 10.81
CA HIS A 266 3.40 -26.19 9.56
C HIS A 266 2.28 -25.79 8.59
N PHE A 267 1.12 -25.35 9.07
CA PHE A 267 0.08 -24.80 8.19
C PHE A 267 0.50 -23.45 7.61
N LEU A 268 1.20 -22.62 8.38
CA LEU A 268 1.73 -21.34 7.94
C LEU A 268 2.81 -21.51 6.86
N LEU A 269 3.69 -22.50 7.03
CA LEU A 269 4.66 -22.91 5.99
C LEU A 269 3.94 -23.39 4.72
N GLN A 270 2.94 -24.26 4.84
CA GLN A 270 2.14 -24.70 3.69
C GLN A 270 1.47 -23.51 2.98
N PHE A 271 1.01 -22.49 3.71
CA PHE A 271 0.46 -21.28 3.12
C PHE A 271 1.50 -20.55 2.28
N CYS A 272 2.68 -20.26 2.84
CA CYS A 272 3.76 -19.57 2.14
C CYS A 272 4.20 -20.33 0.87
N ASP A 273 4.44 -21.63 0.99
CA ASP A 273 4.78 -22.50 -0.14
C ASP A 273 3.70 -22.47 -1.23
N SER A 274 2.44 -22.52 -0.83
CA SER A 274 1.31 -22.48 -1.78
C SER A 274 1.22 -21.17 -2.53
N VAL A 275 1.43 -20.04 -1.84
CA VAL A 275 1.39 -18.72 -2.49
C VAL A 275 2.48 -18.62 -3.56
N VAL A 276 3.69 -19.11 -3.26
CA VAL A 276 4.81 -19.12 -4.22
C VAL A 276 4.56 -20.10 -5.37
N ILE A 277 4.23 -21.36 -5.07
CA ILE A 277 4.03 -22.42 -6.08
C ILE A 277 2.88 -22.07 -7.03
N LEU A 278 1.78 -21.53 -6.49
CA LEU A 278 0.60 -21.17 -7.27
C LEU A 278 0.71 -19.76 -7.86
N ASN A 279 1.78 -19.00 -7.61
CA ASN A 279 1.89 -17.59 -8.00
C ASN A 279 0.64 -16.78 -7.60
N ALA A 280 0.25 -16.89 -6.33
CA ALA A 280 -1.00 -16.33 -5.80
C ALA A 280 -0.84 -14.90 -5.24
N THR A 281 0.34 -14.28 -5.36
CA THR A 281 0.60 -12.92 -4.85
C THR A 281 -0.40 -11.89 -5.37
N THR A 282 -0.73 -11.93 -6.67
CA THR A 282 -1.71 -11.02 -7.27
C THR A 282 -3.13 -11.26 -6.79
N LEU A 283 -3.50 -12.53 -6.57
CA LEU A 283 -4.79 -12.89 -5.98
C LEU A 283 -4.90 -12.31 -4.56
N LEU A 284 -3.87 -12.48 -3.73
CA LEU A 284 -3.88 -11.96 -2.35
C LEU A 284 -3.95 -10.43 -2.33
N GLN A 285 -3.26 -9.76 -3.25
CA GLN A 285 -3.39 -8.31 -3.44
C GLN A 285 -4.83 -7.90 -3.75
N GLN A 286 -5.47 -8.57 -4.71
CA GLN A 286 -6.86 -8.28 -5.06
C GLN A 286 -7.83 -8.57 -3.91
N LEU A 287 -7.59 -9.60 -3.11
CA LEU A 287 -8.40 -9.91 -1.93
C LEU A 287 -8.27 -8.81 -0.85
N LEU A 288 -7.09 -8.20 -0.67
CA LEU A 288 -6.92 -7.05 0.23
C LEU A 288 -7.71 -5.81 -0.22
N LEU A 289 -8.16 -5.74 -1.48
CA LEU A 289 -9.00 -4.66 -1.99
C LEU A 289 -10.51 -4.88 -1.75
N LEU A 290 -10.92 -5.99 -1.11
CA LEU A 290 -12.31 -6.31 -0.81
C LEU A 290 -12.86 -5.63 0.46
N ASP A 291 -12.18 -4.62 1.00
CA ASP A 291 -12.50 -3.94 2.26
C ASP A 291 -13.96 -3.45 2.33
N ARG A 292 -14.52 -3.00 1.21
CA ARG A 292 -15.91 -2.53 1.12
C ARG A 292 -16.97 -3.63 0.95
N ARG A 293 -16.60 -4.80 0.41
CA ARG A 293 -17.56 -5.87 0.08
C ARG A 293 -17.53 -7.01 1.09
N LYS A 294 -16.34 -7.46 1.49
CA LYS A 294 -16.10 -8.57 2.42
C LYS A 294 -14.88 -8.28 3.29
N ILE A 295 -15.09 -7.44 4.30
CA ILE A 295 -14.01 -7.01 5.19
C ILE A 295 -13.34 -8.14 5.97
N ARG A 296 -14.06 -9.23 6.27
CA ARG A 296 -13.51 -10.36 7.04
C ARG A 296 -12.33 -11.01 6.33
N VAL A 297 -12.47 -11.26 5.02
CA VAL A 297 -11.40 -11.77 4.15
C VAL A 297 -10.17 -10.88 4.25
N VAL A 298 -10.34 -9.56 4.16
CA VAL A 298 -9.24 -8.59 4.29
C VAL A 298 -8.60 -8.70 5.67
N THR A 299 -9.40 -8.66 6.74
CA THR A 299 -8.85 -8.70 8.10
C THR A 299 -8.09 -9.98 8.35
N ASP A 300 -8.59 -11.13 7.89
CA ASP A 300 -7.97 -12.44 8.11
C ASP A 300 -6.69 -12.58 7.30
N LEU A 301 -6.68 -12.09 6.05
CA LEU A 301 -5.47 -12.02 5.26
C LEU A 301 -4.40 -11.14 5.94
N VAL A 302 -4.76 -9.96 6.45
CA VAL A 302 -3.82 -9.12 7.21
C VAL A 302 -3.29 -9.84 8.46
N ALA A 303 -4.15 -10.60 9.17
CA ALA A 303 -3.70 -11.37 10.32
C ALA A 303 -2.70 -12.46 9.92
N ILE A 304 -2.93 -13.16 8.81
CA ILE A 304 -2.00 -14.16 8.27
C ILE A 304 -0.67 -13.49 7.91
N LEU A 305 -0.68 -12.34 7.23
CA LEU A 305 0.55 -11.61 6.88
C LEU A 305 1.34 -11.16 8.13
N CYS A 306 0.65 -10.67 9.16
CA CYS A 306 1.28 -10.39 10.45
C CYS A 306 1.86 -11.65 11.09
N HIS A 307 1.20 -12.79 10.94
CA HIS A 307 1.66 -14.06 11.50
C HIS A 307 2.92 -14.57 10.78
N ILE A 308 2.99 -14.45 9.45
CA ILE A 308 4.19 -14.75 8.66
C ILE A 308 5.36 -13.93 9.17
N LEU A 309 5.22 -12.61 9.31
CA LEU A 309 6.31 -11.77 9.80
C LEU A 309 6.75 -12.12 11.23
N ARG A 310 5.84 -12.63 12.06
CA ARG A 310 6.14 -12.95 13.46
C ARG A 310 6.86 -14.28 13.63
N GLU A 311 6.36 -15.34 12.99
CA GLU A 311 6.89 -16.71 13.19
C GLU A 311 7.90 -17.11 12.11
N LEU A 312 7.77 -16.58 10.89
CA LEU A 312 8.59 -16.95 9.72
C LEU A 312 9.22 -15.70 9.07
N PRO A 313 10.08 -14.94 9.79
CA PRO A 313 10.66 -13.69 9.28
C PRO A 313 11.50 -13.87 8.00
N GLU A 314 12.02 -15.07 7.73
CA GLU A 314 12.67 -15.42 6.46
C GLU A 314 11.75 -15.28 5.23
N ASN A 315 10.42 -15.39 5.44
CA ASN A 315 9.41 -15.20 4.42
C ASN A 315 8.92 -13.74 4.32
N ALA A 316 9.59 -12.77 4.96
CA ALA A 316 9.20 -11.36 4.93
C ALA A 316 9.13 -10.78 3.49
N SER A 317 10.01 -11.24 2.60
CA SER A 317 10.00 -10.85 1.17
C SER A 317 8.67 -11.18 0.46
N LEU A 318 7.96 -12.24 0.88
CA LEU A 318 6.64 -12.58 0.36
C LEU A 318 5.60 -11.52 0.79
N VAL A 319 5.66 -11.08 2.04
CA VAL A 319 4.75 -10.06 2.58
C VAL A 319 5.02 -8.71 1.91
N GLU A 320 6.28 -8.36 1.70
CA GLU A 320 6.68 -7.17 0.92
C GLU A 320 6.09 -7.21 -0.49
N GLN A 321 6.19 -8.36 -1.15
CA GLN A 321 5.65 -8.53 -2.49
C GLN A 321 4.13 -8.31 -2.50
N ILE A 322 3.40 -8.86 -1.53
CA ILE A 322 1.95 -8.70 -1.43
C ILE A 322 1.57 -7.25 -1.12
N ILE A 323 2.24 -6.59 -0.17
CA ILE A 323 1.84 -5.28 0.34
C ILE A 323 2.33 -4.11 -0.53
N PHE A 324 3.58 -4.15 -1.02
CA PHE A 324 4.22 -2.99 -1.66
C PHE A 324 4.37 -3.10 -3.18
N THR A 325 4.21 -4.29 -3.78
CA THR A 325 4.34 -4.41 -5.24
C THR A 325 3.13 -3.76 -5.91
N LYS A 326 3.37 -2.82 -6.84
CA LYS A 326 2.33 -2.23 -7.68
C LYS A 326 1.65 -3.34 -8.51
N GLY A 327 0.32 -3.32 -8.56
CA GLY A 327 -0.44 -4.30 -9.33
C GLY A 327 0.02 -4.33 -10.79
N LEU A 328 0.02 -5.52 -11.39
CA LEU A 328 0.28 -5.69 -12.82
C LEU A 328 -0.76 -4.89 -13.62
N LYS A 329 -0.31 -4.20 -14.68
CA LYS A 329 -1.07 -3.47 -15.71
C LYS A 329 -2.56 -3.24 -15.37
N GLY A 330 -2.85 -2.15 -14.66
CA GLY A 330 -4.23 -1.66 -14.43
C GLY A 330 -4.88 -2.08 -13.10
N SER A 331 -4.27 -2.98 -12.31
CA SER A 331 -4.75 -3.28 -10.96
C SER A 331 -4.18 -2.28 -9.94
N ALA A 332 -5.04 -1.71 -9.09
CA ALA A 332 -4.61 -0.86 -7.99
C ALA A 332 -3.76 -1.66 -6.99
N GLY A 333 -2.64 -1.08 -6.53
CA GLY A 333 -1.86 -1.67 -5.44
C GLY A 333 -2.63 -1.62 -4.11
N VAL A 334 -2.14 -2.36 -3.11
CA VAL A 334 -2.70 -2.30 -1.75
C VAL A 334 -2.50 -0.91 -1.16
N ASP A 335 -3.59 -0.26 -0.77
CA ASP A 335 -3.57 1.05 -0.13
C ASP A 335 -3.63 0.90 1.40
N ILE A 336 -2.45 0.91 2.03
CA ILE A 336 -2.32 0.81 3.50
C ILE A 336 -3.00 1.98 4.21
N ILE A 337 -2.92 3.19 3.63
CA ILE A 337 -3.51 4.39 4.23
C ILE A 337 -5.03 4.21 4.30
N ARG A 338 -5.65 3.71 3.23
CA ARG A 338 -7.08 3.38 3.21
C ARG A 338 -7.47 2.38 4.30
N MET A 339 -6.62 1.39 4.57
CA MET A 339 -6.84 0.40 5.64
C MET A 339 -6.74 1.02 7.05
N LEU A 340 -5.79 1.95 7.26
CA LEU A 340 -5.65 2.71 8.52
C LEU A 340 -6.81 3.68 8.76
N THR A 341 -7.40 4.25 7.70
CA THR A 341 -8.55 5.16 7.80
C THR A 341 -9.90 4.44 7.76
N HIS A 342 -9.92 3.11 7.77
CA HIS A 342 -11.15 2.34 7.63
C HIS A 342 -12.03 2.41 8.90
N HIS A 343 -13.35 2.32 8.75
CA HIS A 343 -14.31 2.37 9.87
C HIS A 343 -14.18 1.17 10.84
N SER A 344 -13.59 0.08 10.40
CA SER A 344 -13.44 -1.15 11.19
C SER A 344 -12.24 -1.07 12.12
N PRO A 345 -12.42 -1.13 13.44
CA PRO A 345 -11.32 -1.07 14.38
C PRO A 345 -10.42 -2.31 14.28
N THR A 346 -10.95 -3.46 13.89
CA THR A 346 -10.18 -4.69 13.66
C THR A 346 -9.19 -4.52 12.51
N LEU A 347 -9.62 -3.93 11.39
CA LEU A 347 -8.73 -3.68 10.26
C LEU A 347 -7.65 -2.66 10.61
N LYS A 348 -8.03 -1.55 11.25
CA LYS A 348 -7.08 -0.50 11.68
C LYS A 348 -6.00 -1.06 12.60
N SER A 349 -6.40 -1.72 13.69
CA SER A 349 -5.48 -2.31 14.67
C SER A 349 -4.55 -3.37 14.05
N ARG A 350 -5.07 -4.27 13.21
CA ARG A 350 -4.24 -5.26 12.49
C ARG A 350 -3.27 -4.59 11.52
N THR A 351 -3.66 -3.49 10.88
CA THR A 351 -2.81 -2.72 9.96
C THR A 351 -1.69 -1.98 10.72
N CYS A 352 -1.97 -1.43 11.91
CA CYS A 352 -0.93 -0.88 12.78
C CYS A 352 0.12 -1.93 13.16
N ALA A 353 -0.34 -3.12 13.57
CA ALA A 353 0.55 -4.25 13.88
C ALA A 353 1.35 -4.72 12.65
N LEU A 354 0.74 -4.73 11.46
CA LEU A 354 1.45 -5.04 10.22
C LEU A 354 2.60 -4.05 9.97
N LEU A 355 2.34 -2.74 10.09
CA LEU A 355 3.37 -1.70 9.92
C LEU A 355 4.49 -1.81 10.95
N GLN A 356 4.16 -2.09 12.21
CA GLN A 356 5.14 -2.36 13.27
C GLN A 356 6.04 -3.55 12.90
N LEU A 357 5.46 -4.67 12.49
CA LEU A 357 6.19 -5.87 12.10
C LEU A 357 7.03 -5.67 10.84
N LEU A 358 6.51 -4.95 9.83
CA LEU A 358 7.28 -4.55 8.65
C LEU A 358 8.45 -3.64 9.04
N GLY A 359 8.31 -2.78 10.04
CA GLY A 359 9.43 -1.99 10.56
C GLY A 359 10.55 -2.83 11.17
N ARG A 360 10.21 -3.96 11.81
CA ARG A 360 11.18 -4.89 12.42
C ARG A 360 11.85 -5.79 11.38
N TYR A 361 11.06 -6.40 10.50
CA TYR A 361 11.53 -7.51 9.64
C TYR A 361 11.70 -7.13 8.17
N SER A 362 11.11 -6.01 7.72
CA SER A 362 11.13 -5.52 6.33
C SER A 362 11.44 -4.02 6.27
N CYS A 363 12.36 -3.56 7.12
CA CYS A 363 12.65 -2.15 7.37
C CYS A 363 12.94 -1.36 6.07
N GLN A 364 13.71 -1.95 5.14
CA GLN A 364 14.06 -1.30 3.87
C GLN A 364 12.84 -1.14 2.95
N ALA A 365 11.98 -2.15 2.85
CA ALA A 365 10.76 -2.07 2.05
C ALA A 365 9.78 -1.06 2.64
N LEU A 366 9.62 -1.04 3.97
CA LEU A 366 8.81 -0.03 4.65
C LEU A 366 9.37 1.37 4.41
N ARG A 367 10.69 1.57 4.56
CA ARG A 367 11.36 2.85 4.30
C ARG A 367 11.09 3.37 2.90
N SER A 368 11.18 2.53 1.88
CA SER A 368 10.94 2.92 0.48
C SER A 368 9.49 3.33 0.20
N ASN A 369 8.54 2.88 1.00
CA ASN A 369 7.12 3.20 0.87
C ASN A 369 6.61 4.17 1.95
N TRP A 370 7.47 4.56 2.89
CA TRP A 370 7.16 5.46 3.99
C TRP A 370 7.00 6.89 3.48
N ASN A 371 5.89 7.53 3.84
CA ASN A 371 5.60 8.91 3.44
C ASN A 371 4.91 9.68 4.58
N MET A 372 4.86 11.00 4.45
CA MET A 372 4.30 11.89 5.48
C MET A 372 2.85 11.54 5.83
N ARG A 373 2.03 11.27 4.82
CA ARG A 373 0.61 10.93 5.00
C ARG A 373 0.44 9.63 5.79
N LEU A 374 1.17 8.57 5.45
CA LEU A 374 1.13 7.30 6.18
C LEU A 374 1.52 7.49 7.65
N ARG A 375 2.55 8.30 7.90
CA ARG A 375 2.97 8.65 9.26
C ARG A 375 1.89 9.41 10.02
N GLU A 376 1.32 10.46 9.44
CA GLU A 376 0.29 11.29 10.07
C GLU A 376 -0.94 10.46 10.44
N GLU A 377 -1.44 9.63 9.52
CA GLU A 377 -2.59 8.77 9.81
C GLU A 377 -2.27 7.78 10.94
N LEU A 378 -1.07 7.17 10.94
CA LEU A 378 -0.67 6.28 12.02
C LEU A 378 -0.56 7.01 13.37
N GLU A 379 -0.03 8.24 13.38
CA GLU A 379 0.07 9.05 14.59
C GLU A 379 -1.30 9.51 15.12
N ASN A 380 -2.24 9.84 14.22
CA ASN A 380 -3.61 10.21 14.56
C ASN A 380 -4.35 9.07 15.27
N LEU A 381 -4.13 7.82 14.82
CA LEU A 381 -4.76 6.64 15.43
C LEU A 381 -4.36 6.38 16.89
N GLN A 382 -3.30 7.02 17.41
CA GLN A 382 -2.96 6.96 18.84
C GLN A 382 -4.01 7.63 19.74
N HIS A 383 -4.97 8.35 19.16
CA HIS A 383 -6.09 8.99 19.86
C HIS A 383 -7.44 8.50 19.31
N ASP A 384 -7.46 7.31 18.68
CA ASP A 384 -8.69 6.71 18.15
C ASP A 384 -9.69 6.39 19.27
N SER A 385 -10.99 6.49 18.99
CA SER A 385 -12.03 6.19 19.98
C SER A 385 -12.08 4.71 20.37
N SER A 386 -11.54 3.81 19.52
CA SER A 386 -11.44 2.40 19.83
C SER A 386 -10.13 2.08 20.56
N HIS A 387 -10.23 1.66 21.82
CA HIS A 387 -9.07 1.29 22.64
C HIS A 387 -8.14 0.24 21.99
N ILE A 388 -8.68 -0.69 21.19
CA ILE A 388 -7.83 -1.69 20.49
C ILE A 388 -6.97 -1.05 19.38
N VAL A 389 -7.48 -0.02 18.73
CA VAL A 389 -6.77 0.73 17.70
C VAL A 389 -5.76 1.66 18.35
N GLU A 390 -6.18 2.37 19.39
CA GLU A 390 -5.35 3.28 20.18
C GLU A 390 -4.08 2.57 20.68
N MET A 391 -4.24 1.41 21.32
CA MET A 391 -3.12 0.62 21.84
C MET A 391 -2.19 0.12 20.73
N ALA A 392 -2.75 -0.46 19.66
CA ALA A 392 -1.95 -0.96 18.54
C ALA A 392 -1.18 0.17 17.82
N ALA A 393 -1.80 1.34 17.68
CA ALA A 393 -1.15 2.51 17.09
C ALA A 393 -0.04 3.06 17.99
N LYS A 394 -0.27 3.16 19.31
CA LYS A 394 0.76 3.59 20.28
C LYS A 394 1.98 2.67 20.27
N GLU A 395 1.76 1.36 20.22
CA GLU A 395 2.84 0.37 20.14
C GLU A 395 3.62 0.51 18.83
N ALA A 396 2.91 0.53 17.69
CA ALA A 396 3.52 0.70 16.37
C ALA A 396 4.32 2.00 16.26
N VAL A 397 3.74 3.14 16.67
CA VAL A 397 4.41 4.44 16.64
C VAL A 397 5.62 4.46 17.58
N GLY A 398 5.50 3.89 18.78
CA GLY A 398 6.59 3.84 19.75
C GLY A 398 7.85 3.18 19.20
N GLU A 399 7.67 2.10 18.44
CA GLU A 399 8.78 1.37 17.81
C GLU A 399 9.26 2.01 16.52
N LEU A 400 8.35 2.37 15.63
CA LEU A 400 8.71 2.96 14.34
C LEU A 400 9.44 4.29 14.51
N LYS A 401 9.15 5.06 15.57
CA LYS A 401 9.89 6.29 15.93
C LYS A 401 11.38 6.07 16.20
N GLN A 402 11.79 4.85 16.53
CA GLN A 402 13.21 4.52 16.74
C GLN A 402 13.96 4.33 15.41
N LEU A 403 13.25 4.23 14.29
CA LEU A 403 13.84 4.04 12.97
C LEU A 403 14.19 5.41 12.36
N ALA A 404 15.40 5.55 11.80
CA ALA A 404 15.89 6.82 11.26
C ALA A 404 14.93 7.45 10.23
N PHE A 405 14.41 6.63 9.31
CA PHE A 405 13.54 7.12 8.24
C PHE A 405 12.19 7.67 8.72
N TYR A 406 11.79 7.39 9.96
CA TYR A 406 10.51 7.83 10.50
C TYR A 406 10.41 9.36 10.53
N SER A 407 11.52 10.03 10.85
CA SER A 407 11.60 11.49 10.94
C SER A 407 12.18 12.15 9.68
N ASP A 408 12.97 11.42 8.89
CA ASP A 408 13.73 11.94 7.75
C ASP A 408 12.87 12.65 6.69
N ASN A 409 11.66 12.15 6.41
CA ASN A 409 10.79 12.76 5.39
C ASN A 409 10.32 14.18 5.78
N LYS A 410 10.06 14.41 7.07
CA LYS A 410 9.71 15.75 7.56
C LYS A 410 10.93 16.67 7.49
N ILE A 411 12.08 16.17 7.92
CA ILE A 411 13.35 16.91 7.92
C ILE A 411 13.73 17.34 6.49
N MET A 412 13.58 16.47 5.48
CA MET A 412 13.88 16.80 4.09
C MET A 412 12.94 17.90 3.54
N SER A 413 11.63 17.80 3.82
CA SER A 413 10.65 18.83 3.46
C SER A 413 10.96 20.18 4.13
N ASP A 414 11.28 20.16 5.44
CA ASP A 414 11.62 21.36 6.19
C ASP A 414 12.91 21.99 5.61
N ILE A 415 13.92 21.19 5.25
CA ILE A 415 15.14 21.65 4.58
C ILE A 415 14.83 22.30 3.22
N GLU A 416 13.93 21.73 2.42
CA GLU A 416 13.54 22.31 1.13
C GLU A 416 12.81 23.65 1.29
N ILE A 417 11.93 23.77 2.28
CA ILE A 417 11.23 25.01 2.60
C ILE A 417 12.24 26.07 3.06
N ILE A 418 13.18 25.70 3.95
CA ILE A 418 14.25 26.60 4.40
C ILE A 418 15.06 27.11 3.21
N LYS A 419 15.49 26.23 2.29
CA LYS A 419 16.23 26.63 1.08
C LYS A 419 15.44 27.61 0.20
N LYS A 420 14.13 27.39 0.03
CA LYS A 420 13.27 28.33 -0.73
C LYS A 420 13.18 29.69 -0.04
N CYS A 421 13.04 29.70 1.29
CA CYS A 421 13.03 30.94 2.07
C CYS A 421 14.38 31.68 2.00
N GLU A 422 15.50 30.97 2.14
CA GLU A 422 16.84 31.54 2.01
C GLU A 422 17.06 32.15 0.62
N GLN A 423 16.63 31.45 -0.45
CA GLN A 423 16.70 31.97 -1.81
C GLN A 423 15.83 33.23 -2.00
N ALA A 424 14.62 33.25 -1.44
CA ALA A 424 13.74 34.42 -1.49
C ALA A 424 14.38 35.62 -0.77
N VAL A 425 14.96 35.42 0.42
CA VAL A 425 15.69 36.46 1.16
C VAL A 425 16.90 36.96 0.37
N SER A 426 17.66 36.07 -0.25
CA SER A 426 18.80 36.44 -1.10
C SER A 426 18.38 37.30 -2.29
N ASN A 427 17.28 36.94 -2.97
CA ASN A 427 16.74 37.72 -4.08
C ASN A 427 16.29 39.12 -3.63
N HIS A 428 15.58 39.21 -2.50
CA HIS A 428 15.14 40.50 -1.93
C HIS A 428 16.33 41.40 -1.55
N LYS A 429 17.40 40.85 -0.96
CA LYS A 429 18.63 41.61 -0.68
C LYS A 429 19.29 42.15 -1.97
N ALA A 430 19.32 41.34 -3.03
CA ALA A 430 19.89 41.76 -4.31
C ALA A 430 19.06 42.90 -4.96
N TYR A 431 17.73 42.82 -4.87
CA TYR A 431 16.84 43.90 -5.31
C TYR A 431 17.07 45.19 -4.52
N LEU A 432 17.05 45.12 -3.18
CA LEU A 432 17.23 46.31 -2.33
C LEU A 432 18.56 47.03 -2.59
N GLU A 433 19.65 46.28 -2.82
CA GLU A 433 20.95 46.90 -3.14
C GLU A 433 20.94 47.57 -4.52
N LYS A 434 20.30 46.96 -5.52
CA LYS A 434 20.15 47.57 -6.85
C LYS A 434 19.25 48.79 -6.82
N TYR A 435 18.13 48.71 -6.09
CA TYR A 435 17.21 49.82 -5.87
C TYR A 435 17.92 51.00 -5.20
N ARG A 436 18.65 50.75 -4.11
CA ARG A 436 19.46 51.75 -3.41
C ARG A 436 20.45 52.43 -4.35
N HIS A 437 21.21 51.65 -5.12
CA HIS A 437 22.18 52.20 -6.08
C HIS A 437 21.51 53.03 -7.17
N CYS A 438 20.38 52.58 -7.74
CA CYS A 438 19.64 53.34 -8.75
C CYS A 438 19.07 54.65 -8.18
N SER A 439 18.50 54.59 -6.97
CA SER A 439 17.94 55.76 -6.28
C SER A 439 19.00 56.80 -5.93
N GLU A 440 20.14 56.37 -5.38
CA GLU A 440 21.27 57.26 -5.06
C GLU A 440 21.83 57.92 -6.33
N TRP A 441 21.98 57.14 -7.41
CA TRP A 441 22.45 57.66 -8.69
C TRP A 441 21.50 58.75 -9.22
N LEU A 442 20.19 58.49 -9.19
CA LEU A 442 19.18 59.47 -9.62
C LEU A 442 19.20 60.73 -8.76
N SER A 443 19.32 60.59 -7.44
CA SER A 443 19.40 61.73 -6.52
C SER A 443 20.62 62.61 -6.80
N LEU A 444 21.80 62.01 -7.02
CA LEU A 444 23.02 62.74 -7.39
C LEU A 444 22.90 63.42 -8.76
N ALA A 445 22.34 62.73 -9.75
CA ALA A 445 22.10 63.29 -11.08
C ALA A 445 21.11 64.45 -11.03
N GLN A 446 20.07 64.35 -10.19
CA GLN A 446 19.09 65.40 -9.99
C GLN A 446 19.69 66.63 -9.29
N GLY A 447 20.54 66.46 -8.27
CA GLY A 447 21.26 67.59 -7.66
C GLY A 447 22.21 68.30 -8.63
N ARG A 448 22.90 67.55 -9.52
CA ARG A 448 23.69 68.14 -10.61
C ARG A 448 22.83 68.92 -11.59
N TYR A 449 21.66 68.39 -11.94
CA TYR A 449 20.71 69.06 -12.82
C TYR A 449 20.16 70.36 -12.21
N GLU A 450 19.77 70.34 -10.93
CA GLU A 450 19.30 71.52 -10.20
C GLU A 450 20.37 72.62 -10.15
N SER A 451 21.63 72.24 -9.93
CA SER A 451 22.78 73.16 -9.99
C SER A 451 22.96 73.79 -11.37
N CYS A 452 22.67 73.05 -12.46
CA CYS A 452 22.68 73.57 -13.83
C CYS A 452 21.45 74.43 -14.15
N ARG A 453 20.34 74.23 -13.43
CA ARG A 453 19.05 74.90 -13.64
C ARG A 453 18.96 76.24 -12.90
N ASP A 454 19.44 76.32 -11.66
CA ASP A 454 19.39 77.53 -10.84
C ASP A 454 20.21 78.67 -11.47
N GLY A 455 19.49 79.61 -12.09
CA GLY A 455 20.04 80.73 -12.85
C GLY A 455 20.07 82.05 -12.09
N SER A 456 20.41 82.02 -10.80
CA SER A 456 20.39 83.22 -9.95
C SER A 456 21.50 84.25 -10.24
N SER A 457 22.48 83.92 -11.09
CA SER A 457 23.46 84.89 -11.61
C SER A 457 23.11 85.31 -13.04
N VAL A 458 22.72 86.58 -13.20
CA VAL A 458 22.83 87.29 -14.48
C VAL A 458 24.32 87.56 -14.71
N GLY A 459 25.06 86.54 -15.14
CA GLY A 459 26.51 86.58 -15.39
C GLY A 459 26.84 86.11 -16.81
N ALA A 460 28.06 86.41 -17.27
CA ALA A 460 28.51 86.43 -18.66
C ALA A 460 28.19 85.16 -19.50
N ARG A 461 28.28 85.28 -20.83
CA ARG A 461 28.19 84.17 -21.82
C ARG A 461 28.93 82.89 -21.39
N GLN A 462 30.00 83.02 -20.61
CA GLN A 462 30.78 81.91 -20.02
C GLN A 462 29.95 81.02 -19.08
N ASP A 463 29.13 81.59 -18.20
CA ASP A 463 28.28 80.86 -17.25
C ASP A 463 27.23 80.00 -17.98
N LEU A 464 26.70 80.52 -19.10
CA LEU A 464 25.77 79.77 -19.97
C LEU A 464 26.46 78.60 -20.69
N VAL A 465 27.72 78.76 -21.08
CA VAL A 465 28.52 77.70 -21.70
C VAL A 465 28.79 76.57 -20.70
N GLU A 466 29.20 76.91 -19.48
CA GLU A 466 29.51 75.93 -18.43
C GLU A 466 28.27 75.11 -18.03
N ARG A 467 27.13 75.78 -17.83
CA ARG A 467 25.85 75.10 -17.56
C ARG A 467 25.40 74.21 -18.74
N SER A 468 25.57 74.67 -19.98
CA SER A 468 25.28 73.86 -21.17
C SER A 468 26.21 72.65 -21.27
N SER A 469 27.47 72.78 -20.85
CA SER A 469 28.41 71.65 -20.77
C SER A 469 27.95 70.60 -19.75
N GLY A 470 27.60 71.03 -18.54
CA GLY A 470 27.12 70.12 -17.49
C GLY A 470 25.84 69.36 -17.88
N LEU A 471 24.90 70.01 -18.58
CA LEU A 471 23.71 69.34 -19.10
C LEU A 471 24.04 68.32 -20.21
N LYS A 472 25.01 68.61 -21.08
CA LYS A 472 25.48 67.65 -22.10
C LYS A 472 26.16 66.44 -21.48
N GLU A 473 26.94 66.63 -20.43
CA GLU A 473 27.54 65.53 -19.67
C GLU A 473 26.45 64.63 -19.06
N LEU A 474 25.42 65.22 -18.44
CA LEU A 474 24.27 64.45 -17.94
C LEU A 474 23.57 63.66 -19.05
N LEU A 475 23.37 64.26 -20.24
CA LEU A 475 22.80 63.58 -21.41
C LEU A 475 23.66 62.41 -21.90
N LEU A 476 24.99 62.53 -21.84
CA LEU A 476 25.89 61.43 -22.20
C LEU A 476 25.80 60.25 -21.22
N GLU A 477 25.46 60.50 -19.96
CA GLU A 477 25.25 59.45 -18.94
C GLU A 477 23.89 58.75 -19.05
N GLN A 478 22.94 59.27 -19.85
CA GLN A 478 21.58 58.73 -19.97
C GLN A 478 21.52 57.23 -20.28
N PRO A 479 22.30 56.68 -21.24
CA PRO A 479 22.26 55.25 -21.54
C PRO A 479 22.69 54.38 -20.33
N SER A 480 23.66 54.87 -19.55
CA SER A 480 24.12 54.19 -18.34
C SER A 480 23.05 54.20 -17.25
N ALA A 481 22.33 55.32 -17.09
CA ALA A 481 21.21 55.45 -16.16
C ALA A 481 20.05 54.51 -16.53
N THR A 482 19.68 54.47 -17.81
CA THR A 482 18.65 53.56 -18.33
C THR A 482 19.05 52.09 -18.15
N SER A 483 20.32 51.76 -18.37
CA SER A 483 20.84 50.42 -18.10
C SER A 483 20.74 50.04 -16.62
N LEU A 484 21.11 50.95 -15.71
CA LEU A 484 21.00 50.73 -14.25
C LEU A 484 19.54 50.52 -13.82
N LEU A 485 18.61 51.31 -14.36
CA LEU A 485 17.18 51.17 -14.12
C LEU A 485 16.64 49.83 -14.63
N ASN A 486 16.95 49.44 -15.87
CA ASN A 486 16.51 48.18 -16.45
C ASN A 486 17.00 46.96 -15.65
N ASN A 487 18.27 46.99 -15.22
CA ASN A 487 18.80 45.95 -14.34
C ASN A 487 18.06 45.89 -13.00
N THR A 488 17.63 47.04 -12.45
CA THR A 488 16.87 47.12 -11.19
C THR A 488 15.46 46.56 -11.35
N ILE A 489 14.80 46.85 -12.48
CA ILE A 489 13.50 46.30 -12.83
C ILE A 489 13.56 44.78 -12.94
N GLU A 490 14.56 44.25 -13.67
CA GLU A 490 14.73 42.81 -13.86
C GLU A 490 14.84 42.05 -12.52
N VAL A 491 15.67 42.55 -11.58
CA VAL A 491 15.79 41.90 -10.27
C VAL A 491 14.55 42.10 -9.39
N GLY A 492 13.78 43.18 -9.58
CA GLY A 492 12.52 43.40 -8.88
C GLY A 492 11.40 42.48 -9.37
N GLU A 493 11.25 42.28 -10.67
CA GLU A 493 10.26 41.36 -11.24
C GLU A 493 10.52 39.90 -10.86
N LYS A 494 11.79 39.53 -10.69
CA LYS A 494 12.20 38.21 -10.20
C LYS A 494 11.64 37.87 -8.81
N LEU A 495 11.19 38.86 -8.04
CA LEU A 495 10.61 38.66 -6.69
C LEU A 495 9.16 38.17 -6.72
N TYR A 496 8.42 38.35 -7.82
CA TYR A 496 6.96 38.11 -7.85
C TYR A 496 6.52 36.68 -7.52
N PRO A 497 7.22 35.61 -7.92
CA PRO A 497 6.81 34.25 -7.59
C PRO A 497 6.94 33.91 -6.09
N SER A 498 7.82 34.60 -5.37
CA SER A 498 8.14 34.32 -3.96
C SER A 498 7.62 35.36 -2.97
N THR A 499 6.80 36.32 -3.41
CA THR A 499 6.36 37.46 -2.61
C THR A 499 4.82 37.56 -2.58
N ALA A 500 4.26 37.85 -1.41
CA ALA A 500 2.82 38.04 -1.24
C ALA A 500 2.30 39.24 -2.05
N MET A 501 1.00 39.24 -2.37
CA MET A 501 0.38 40.25 -3.24
C MET A 501 0.67 41.69 -2.81
N GLU A 502 0.55 41.97 -1.51
CA GLU A 502 0.82 43.29 -0.92
C GLU A 502 2.27 43.73 -1.18
N GLY A 503 3.25 42.84 -0.95
CA GLY A 503 4.66 43.14 -1.19
C GLY A 503 5.01 43.30 -2.67
N ARG A 504 4.30 42.59 -3.56
CA ARG A 504 4.47 42.78 -5.02
C ARG A 504 4.01 44.16 -5.47
N GLU A 505 2.95 44.68 -4.87
CA GLU A 505 2.46 46.03 -5.18
C GLU A 505 3.46 47.10 -4.74
N VAL A 506 4.08 46.93 -3.57
CA VAL A 506 5.14 47.83 -3.09
C VAL A 506 6.32 47.85 -4.07
N VAL A 507 6.86 46.69 -4.44
CA VAL A 507 7.96 46.59 -5.42
C VAL A 507 7.56 47.20 -6.76
N ARG A 508 6.32 46.98 -7.22
CA ARG A 508 5.81 47.56 -8.47
C ARG A 508 5.79 49.08 -8.41
N GLN A 509 5.30 49.66 -7.32
CA GLN A 509 5.24 51.10 -7.12
C GLN A 509 6.65 51.70 -7.07
N GLU A 510 7.56 51.11 -6.30
CA GLU A 510 8.96 51.53 -6.20
C GLU A 510 9.66 51.57 -7.57
N LEU A 511 9.44 50.55 -8.40
CA LEU A 511 9.98 50.50 -9.77
C LEU A 511 9.37 51.56 -10.69
N GLN A 512 8.07 51.82 -10.56
CA GLN A 512 7.39 52.89 -11.31
C GLN A 512 7.90 54.28 -10.92
N ASP A 513 8.12 54.51 -9.63
CA ASP A 513 8.65 55.78 -9.12
C ASP A 513 10.05 56.05 -9.66
N LEU A 514 10.93 55.03 -9.71
CA LEU A 514 12.27 55.14 -10.33
C LEU A 514 12.19 55.44 -11.84
N GLN A 515 11.29 54.77 -12.56
CA GLN A 515 11.06 55.03 -13.99
C GLN A 515 10.62 56.47 -14.22
N GLN A 516 9.61 56.92 -13.48
CA GLN A 516 9.07 58.27 -13.60
C GLN A 516 10.11 59.33 -13.22
N ALA A 517 10.92 59.08 -12.19
CA ALA A 517 12.00 59.99 -11.78
C ALA A 517 13.05 60.14 -12.90
N LEU A 518 13.47 59.03 -13.52
CA LEU A 518 14.43 59.05 -14.63
C LEU A 518 13.87 59.83 -15.84
N GLU A 519 12.63 59.55 -16.24
CA GLU A 519 11.96 60.23 -17.36
C GLU A 519 11.82 61.72 -17.11
N THR A 520 11.41 62.10 -15.89
CA THR A 520 11.25 63.50 -15.48
C THR A 520 12.58 64.23 -15.49
N LEU A 521 13.64 63.61 -14.94
CA LEU A 521 14.98 64.18 -14.93
C LEU A 521 15.48 64.45 -16.36
N TYR A 522 15.45 63.44 -17.22
CA TYR A 522 16.01 63.56 -18.58
C TYR A 522 15.15 64.39 -19.53
N GLY A 523 13.82 64.40 -19.34
CA GLY A 523 12.93 65.36 -20.00
C GLY A 523 13.28 66.80 -19.62
N GLY A 524 13.56 67.05 -18.33
CA GLY A 524 14.03 68.34 -17.82
C GLY A 524 15.40 68.76 -18.38
N VAL A 525 16.40 67.87 -18.30
CA VAL A 525 17.76 68.11 -18.83
C VAL A 525 17.72 68.45 -20.32
N SER A 526 16.95 67.70 -21.13
CA SER A 526 16.84 67.93 -22.58
C SER A 526 16.15 69.26 -22.92
N SER A 527 15.09 69.61 -22.18
CA SER A 527 14.37 70.87 -22.37
C SER A 527 15.23 72.09 -22.03
N THR A 528 15.91 72.05 -20.87
CA THR A 528 16.78 73.14 -20.41
C THR A 528 18.03 73.30 -21.26
N GLU A 529 18.64 72.20 -21.74
CA GLU A 529 19.79 72.26 -22.68
C GLU A 529 19.39 72.97 -23.97
N ARG A 530 18.21 72.64 -24.52
CA ARG A 530 17.69 73.27 -25.74
C ARG A 530 17.43 74.76 -25.55
N GLU A 531 16.89 75.17 -24.40
CA GLU A 531 16.65 76.58 -24.08
C GLU A 531 17.97 77.36 -23.95
N LEU A 532 18.94 76.81 -23.20
CA LEU A 532 20.26 77.44 -23.04
C LEU A 532 21.01 77.54 -24.37
N ARG A 533 20.94 76.50 -25.21
CA ARG A 533 21.54 76.50 -26.55
C ARG A 533 20.89 77.56 -27.46
N ALA A 534 19.57 77.72 -27.39
CA ALA A 534 18.87 78.78 -28.13
C ALA A 534 19.29 80.19 -27.66
N LYS A 535 19.52 80.39 -26.35
CA LYS A 535 20.05 81.65 -25.80
C LYS A 535 21.50 81.91 -26.19
N LEU A 536 22.34 80.87 -26.30
CA LEU A 536 23.75 80.99 -26.68
C LEU A 536 23.96 81.34 -28.17
N ASN A 537 22.97 80.97 -29.00
CA ASN A 537 22.95 81.21 -30.45
C ASN A 537 22.27 82.53 -30.86
N ARG A 538 21.57 83.18 -29.92
CA ARG A 538 21.09 84.57 -30.05
C ARG A 538 22.18 85.51 -29.58
#